data_AF-A0A8T3PY06-F1
#
_entry.id   AF-A0A8T3PY06-F1
#
_cell.length_a   1.000
_cell.length_b   1.000
_cell.length_c   1.000
_cell.angle_alpha   90.00
_cell.angle_beta   90.00
_cell.angle_gamma   90.00
#
_symmetry.space_group_name_H-M   'P 1'
#
loop_
_entity.id
_entity.type
_entity.pdbx_description
1 polymer ?
#
loop_
_entity_poly.entity_id
_entity_poly.type
_entity_poly.pdbx_seq_one_letter_code
_entity_poly.pdbx_strand_id
1 'polypeptide(L)'
;MTAVRPRSGPRIVRAPRGTELSCKGWQQEAALRMLMNNLDPEVAEDPDNLIVYGGTGRAARSWEAFDAIVAELRRLENDETLLVASGKPVGVFRTTTDAPRVLLANANLVPHWATWEVFRELERAGLTM
;
A
#
# COMPACT_ATOMS: atom_id res chain seq x y z
N MET A 1 2.59 28.05 4.78
CA MET A 1 2.64 27.51 6.16
C MET A 1 1.58 26.42 6.23
N THR A 2 1.83 25.13 6.41
CA THR A 2 3.00 24.32 6.84
C THR A 2 3.13 23.12 5.90
N ALA A 3 4.34 22.64 5.60
CA ALA A 3 4.49 21.28 5.07
C ALA A 3 5.52 20.54 5.91
N VAL A 4 5.04 19.83 6.94
CA VAL A 4 5.84 18.79 7.59
C VAL A 4 5.96 17.64 6.58
N ARG A 5 7.17 17.38 6.07
CA ARG A 5 7.65 16.05 5.64
C ARG A 5 8.95 15.82 6.43
N PRO A 6 9.30 14.60 6.88
CA PRO A 6 8.96 13.35 6.21
C PRO A 6 8.43 12.27 7.16
N ARG A 7 7.46 11.48 6.73
CA ARG A 7 7.50 10.06 7.08
C ARG A 7 7.86 9.32 5.82
N SER A 8 9.03 8.73 5.86
CA SER A 8 9.54 7.74 4.94
C SER A 8 10.77 7.14 5.61
N GLY A 9 10.60 5.95 6.15
CA GLY A 9 11.54 5.24 7.00
C GLY A 9 10.80 4.33 7.99
N PRO A 10 11.48 3.31 8.54
CA PRO A 10 10.90 2.32 9.47
C PRO A 10 10.24 2.94 10.70
N ARG A 11 9.12 2.37 11.12
CA ARG A 11 8.37 2.77 12.33
C ARG A 11 7.33 1.71 12.66
N ILE A 12 6.94 1.65 13.94
CA ILE A 12 5.82 0.83 14.38
C ILE A 12 4.54 1.31 13.69
N VAL A 13 3.91 0.42 12.93
CA VAL A 13 2.60 0.61 12.32
C VAL A 13 1.63 -0.29 13.06
N ARG A 14 0.47 0.24 13.45
CA ARG A 14 -0.64 -0.56 13.99
C ARG A 14 -1.92 0.00 13.41
N ALA A 15 -2.86 -0.89 13.13
CA ALA A 15 -4.13 -0.49 12.58
C ALA A 15 -5.00 0.23 13.63
N PRO A 16 -5.66 1.35 13.27
CA PRO A 16 -6.65 2.01 14.12
C PRO A 16 -7.72 1.03 14.62
N ARG A 17 -8.22 1.28 15.84
CA ARG A 17 -9.22 0.46 16.53
C ARG A 17 -10.46 1.31 16.86
N GLY A 18 -11.58 0.65 17.18
CA GLY A 18 -12.83 1.34 17.49
C GLY A 18 -13.62 1.81 16.26
N THR A 19 -14.65 2.62 16.49
CA THR A 19 -15.64 3.03 15.47
C THR A 19 -15.34 4.39 14.84
N GLU A 20 -14.33 5.13 15.32
CA GLU A 20 -13.94 6.41 14.75
C GLU A 20 -13.24 6.23 13.39
N LEU A 21 -13.60 7.06 12.41
CA LEU A 21 -13.06 7.01 11.05
C LEU A 21 -11.98 8.08 10.85
N SER A 22 -10.92 7.71 10.14
CA SER A 22 -9.89 8.62 9.64
C SER A 22 -9.98 8.84 8.12
N CYS A 23 -10.69 7.96 7.41
CA CYS A 23 -11.07 8.11 6.01
C CYS A 23 -12.52 8.62 5.84
N LYS A 24 -12.90 8.95 4.60
CA LYS A 24 -14.24 9.46 4.25
C LYS A 24 -15.37 8.42 4.27
N GLY A 25 -15.04 7.15 4.45
CA GLY A 25 -15.99 6.05 4.50
C GLY A 25 -15.38 4.76 5.02
N TRP A 26 -16.24 3.81 5.42
CA TRP A 26 -15.81 2.54 5.99
C TRP A 26 -15.04 1.66 5.01
N GLN A 27 -15.30 1.75 3.70
CA GLN A 27 -14.59 0.94 2.72
C GLN A 27 -13.12 1.36 2.59
N GLN A 28 -12.85 2.67 2.57
CA GLN A 28 -11.50 3.23 2.54
C GLN A 28 -10.79 3.00 3.88
N GLU A 29 -11.49 3.20 5.01
CA GLU A 29 -10.96 2.94 6.34
C GLU A 29 -10.60 1.46 6.52
N ALA A 30 -11.43 0.53 6.02
CA ALA A 30 -11.14 -0.89 6.05
C ALA A 30 -9.85 -1.21 5.30
N ALA A 31 -9.67 -0.69 4.08
CA ALA A 31 -8.43 -0.87 3.33
C ALA A 31 -7.21 -0.30 4.07
N LEU A 32 -7.35 0.88 4.70
CA LEU A 32 -6.31 1.51 5.49
C LEU A 32 -5.92 0.65 6.70
N ARG A 33 -6.91 0.18 7.46
CA ARG A 33 -6.69 -0.68 8.63
C ARG A 33 -6.06 -2.00 8.23
N MET A 34 -6.50 -2.63 7.14
CA MET A 34 -5.91 -3.89 6.69
C MET A 34 -4.46 -3.70 6.23
N LEU A 35 -4.15 -2.62 5.50
CA LEU A 35 -2.78 -2.27 5.14
C LEU A 35 -1.89 -2.10 6.39
N MET A 36 -2.37 -1.37 7.39
CA MET A 36 -1.63 -1.15 8.64
C MET A 36 -1.51 -2.42 9.49
N ASN A 37 -2.52 -3.30 9.46
CA ASN A 37 -2.50 -4.56 10.19
C ASN A 37 -1.46 -5.52 9.65
N ASN A 38 -1.26 -5.55 8.32
CA ASN A 38 -0.18 -6.31 7.69
C ASN A 38 1.22 -5.90 8.16
N LEU A 39 1.38 -4.73 8.78
CA LEU A 39 2.66 -4.22 9.29
C LEU A 39 2.68 -4.09 10.82
N ASP A 40 1.68 -4.65 11.51
CA ASP A 40 1.70 -4.71 12.96
C ASP A 40 2.86 -5.61 13.42
N PRO A 41 3.71 -5.20 14.38
CA PRO A 41 4.81 -6.03 14.88
C PRO A 41 4.39 -7.39 15.43
N GLU A 42 3.12 -7.56 15.80
CA GLU A 42 2.56 -8.84 16.24
C GLU A 42 2.07 -9.73 15.08
N VAL A 43 2.11 -9.21 13.84
CA VAL A 43 1.58 -9.87 12.63
C VAL A 43 2.68 -10.10 11.58
N ALA A 44 3.48 -9.07 11.29
CA ALA A 44 4.50 -9.08 10.25
C ALA A 44 5.80 -9.77 10.71
N GLU A 45 6.45 -10.50 9.80
CA GLU A 45 7.77 -11.10 10.06
C GLU A 45 8.87 -10.03 10.19
N ASP A 46 8.87 -8.99 9.35
CA ASP A 46 9.83 -7.88 9.39
C ASP A 46 9.18 -6.56 8.93
N PRO A 47 8.41 -5.90 9.82
CA PRO A 47 7.64 -4.70 9.48
C PRO A 47 8.51 -3.49 9.13
N ASP A 48 9.75 -3.41 9.63
CA ASP A 48 10.65 -2.30 9.35
C ASP A 48 11.06 -2.25 7.87
N ASN A 49 11.16 -3.43 7.23
CA ASN A 49 11.37 -3.57 5.79
C ASN A 49 10.06 -3.77 5.00
N LEU A 50 8.91 -3.54 5.64
CA LEU A 50 7.56 -3.70 5.09
C LEU A 50 7.20 -5.15 4.73
N ILE A 51 7.99 -6.13 5.18
CA ILE A 51 7.82 -7.55 4.87
C ILE A 51 6.78 -8.14 5.82
N VAL A 52 5.75 -8.75 5.24
CA VAL A 52 4.66 -9.37 5.99
C VAL A 52 4.98 -10.83 6.27
N TYR A 53 5.24 -11.63 5.22
CA TYR A 53 5.62 -13.04 5.31
C TYR A 53 6.17 -13.53 3.96
N GLY A 54 6.66 -14.78 3.93
CA GLY A 54 7.02 -15.45 2.68
C GLY A 54 8.33 -14.95 2.07
N GLY A 55 9.31 -14.63 2.91
CA GLY A 55 10.62 -14.15 2.49
C GLY A 55 10.62 -12.65 2.21
N THR A 56 10.28 -12.23 0.98
CA THR A 56 10.30 -10.81 0.58
C THR A 56 8.92 -10.25 0.24
N GLY A 57 7.84 -10.94 0.63
CA GLY A 57 6.47 -10.48 0.44
C GLY A 57 6.16 -9.24 1.28
N ARG A 58 5.99 -8.09 0.63
CA ARG A 58 5.81 -6.79 1.29
C ARG A 58 4.40 -6.21 1.17
N ALA A 59 4.04 -5.33 2.10
CA ALA A 59 2.76 -4.61 2.08
C ALA A 59 2.75 -3.39 1.15
N ALA A 60 3.90 -2.74 0.96
CA ALA A 60 4.09 -1.60 0.06
C ALA A 60 5.53 -1.59 -0.47
N ARG A 61 5.75 -0.96 -1.63
CA ARG A 61 7.03 -1.02 -2.35
C ARG A 61 8.19 -0.38 -1.56
N SER A 62 7.88 0.70 -0.88
CA SER A 62 8.79 1.49 -0.07
C SER A 62 7.99 2.25 0.98
N TRP A 63 8.66 2.80 1.98
CA TRP A 63 7.99 3.63 2.98
C TRP A 63 7.34 4.86 2.36
N GLU A 64 7.93 5.45 1.33
CA GLU A 64 7.31 6.55 0.57
C GLU A 64 6.01 6.10 -0.09
N ALA A 65 6.00 4.91 -0.69
CA ALA A 65 4.78 4.35 -1.29
C ALA A 65 3.71 4.04 -0.24
N PHE A 66 4.09 3.51 0.92
CA PHE A 66 3.19 3.29 2.05
C PHE A 66 2.55 4.60 2.53
N ASP A 67 3.37 5.63 2.78
CA ASP A 67 2.91 6.95 3.23
C ASP A 67 1.98 7.59 2.21
N ALA A 68 2.26 7.42 0.91
CA ALA A 68 1.38 7.85 -0.16
C ALA A 68 0.06 7.07 -0.17
N ILE A 69 0.05 5.73 -0.06
CA ILE A 69 -1.20 4.94 -0.02
C ILE A 69 -2.07 5.37 1.16
N VAL A 70 -1.48 5.58 2.34
CA VAL A 70 -2.21 6.06 3.52
C VAL A 70 -2.84 7.42 3.27
N ALA A 71 -2.11 8.36 2.67
CA ALA A 71 -2.63 9.68 2.32
C ALA A 71 -3.77 9.60 1.29
N GLU A 72 -3.60 8.75 0.27
CA GLU A 72 -4.60 8.51 -0.77
C GLU A 72 -5.90 7.93 -0.18
N LEU A 73 -5.81 6.86 0.62
CA LEU A 73 -6.99 6.24 1.25
C LEU A 73 -7.76 7.20 2.17
N ARG A 74 -7.07 8.12 2.85
CA ARG A 74 -7.73 9.12 3.71
C ARG A 74 -8.51 10.16 2.92
N ARG A 75 -8.04 10.52 1.72
CA ARG A 75 -8.68 11.55 0.86
C ARG A 75 -9.64 10.97 -0.18
N LEU A 76 -9.56 9.68 -0.49
CA LEU A 76 -10.32 8.99 -1.52
C LEU A 76 -11.83 9.12 -1.29
N GLU A 77 -12.56 9.58 -2.31
CA GLU A 77 -14.02 9.69 -2.27
C GLU A 77 -14.72 8.33 -2.42
N ASN A 78 -16.02 8.31 -2.17
CA ASN A 78 -16.84 7.09 -2.26
C ASN A 78 -17.12 6.65 -3.70
N ASP A 79 -16.93 7.52 -4.69
CA ASP A 79 -17.05 7.22 -6.12
C ASP A 79 -15.69 7.24 -6.84
N GLU A 80 -14.59 7.06 -6.09
CA GLU A 80 -13.24 6.97 -6.63
C GLU A 80 -12.62 5.58 -6.38
N THR A 81 -11.63 5.24 -7.22
CA THR A 81 -10.83 4.01 -7.12
C THR A 81 -9.34 4.36 -7.18
N LEU A 82 -8.60 3.93 -6.14
CA LEU A 82 -7.14 3.99 -6.09
C LEU A 82 -6.53 2.80 -6.85
N LEU A 83 -5.57 3.08 -7.74
CA LEU A 83 -4.78 2.07 -8.42
C LEU A 83 -3.43 1.89 -7.72
N VAL A 84 -3.11 0.66 -7.32
CA VAL A 84 -1.82 0.28 -6.72
C VAL A 84 -1.11 -0.71 -7.65
N ALA A 85 0.03 -0.30 -8.19
CA ALA A 85 0.86 -1.15 -9.06
C ALA A 85 2.14 -1.55 -8.33
N SER A 86 2.34 -2.85 -8.11
CA SER A 86 3.46 -3.42 -7.34
C SER A 86 3.77 -2.59 -6.09
N GLY A 87 2.77 -2.45 -5.21
CA GLY A 87 2.89 -1.75 -3.94
C GLY A 87 3.09 -0.22 -4.01
N LYS A 88 2.90 0.43 -5.16
CA LYS A 88 2.97 1.90 -5.33
C LYS A 88 1.62 2.46 -5.78
N PRO A 89 1.12 3.56 -5.16
CA PRO A 89 -0.10 4.23 -5.64
C PRO A 89 0.25 4.99 -6.92
N VAL A 90 -0.43 4.69 -8.02
CA VAL A 90 -0.11 5.26 -9.34
C VAL A 90 -1.19 6.18 -9.90
N GLY A 91 -2.39 6.17 -9.33
CA GLY A 91 -3.45 7.10 -9.74
C GLY A 91 -4.75 6.84 -9.02
N VAL A 92 -5.62 7.84 -9.06
CA VAL A 92 -7.01 7.77 -8.58
C VAL A 92 -7.91 8.17 -9.73
N PHE A 93 -8.95 7.39 -9.97
CA PHE A 93 -9.92 7.66 -11.03
C PHE A 93 -11.32 7.62 -10.46
N ARG A 94 -12.19 8.49 -10.97
CA ARG A 94 -13.62 8.43 -10.68
C ARG A 94 -14.23 7.18 -11.32
N THR A 95 -15.00 6.44 -10.54
CA THR A 95 -15.75 5.25 -10.93
C THR A 95 -17.20 5.41 -10.48
N THR A 96 -17.71 4.53 -9.62
CA THR A 96 -19.07 4.56 -9.06
C THR A 96 -19.03 4.09 -7.62
N THR A 97 -20.07 4.35 -6.82
CA THR A 97 -20.11 3.93 -5.42
C THR A 97 -20.03 2.41 -5.20
N ASP A 98 -20.47 1.63 -6.19
CA ASP A 98 -20.47 0.16 -6.12
C ASP A 98 -19.16 -0.47 -6.63
N ALA A 99 -18.28 0.33 -7.25
CA ALA A 99 -16.97 -0.14 -7.70
C ALA A 99 -16.02 -0.39 -6.50
N PRO A 100 -14.95 -1.20 -6.68
CA PRO A 100 -13.91 -1.33 -5.67
C PRO A 100 -13.22 0.01 -5.38
N ARG A 101 -12.94 0.30 -4.10
CA ARG A 101 -12.15 1.49 -3.70
C ARG A 101 -10.67 1.37 -4.04
N VAL A 102 -10.15 0.15 -4.14
CA VAL A 102 -8.74 -0.11 -4.47
C VAL A 102 -8.66 -1.25 -5.46
N LEU A 103 -7.87 -1.08 -6.52
CA LEU A 103 -7.47 -2.14 -7.44
C LEU A 103 -5.95 -2.32 -7.36
N LEU A 104 -5.49 -3.56 -7.21
CA LEU A 104 -4.08 -3.87 -7.02
C LEU A 104 -3.60 -4.87 -8.08
N ALA A 105 -2.43 -4.61 -8.64
CA ALA A 105 -1.72 -5.55 -9.52
C ALA A 105 -0.25 -5.58 -9.11
N ASN A 106 0.21 -6.67 -8.49
CA ASN A 106 1.55 -6.79 -7.92
C ASN A 106 2.33 -7.91 -8.62
N ALA A 107 3.63 -7.68 -8.84
CA ALA A 107 4.59 -8.67 -9.36
C ALA A 107 4.24 -9.30 -10.72
N ASN A 108 3.27 -8.74 -11.46
CA ASN A 108 2.91 -9.22 -12.78
C ASN A 108 4.00 -8.84 -13.79
N LEU A 109 4.58 -9.86 -14.44
CA LEU A 109 5.52 -9.71 -15.54
C LEU A 109 4.97 -10.46 -16.75
N VAL A 110 5.26 -9.96 -17.95
CA VAL A 110 4.90 -10.69 -19.18
C VAL A 110 5.64 -12.04 -19.17
N PRO A 111 4.99 -13.18 -19.52
CA PRO A 111 5.49 -14.51 -19.17
C PRO A 111 6.93 -14.82 -19.59
N HIS A 112 7.37 -14.30 -20.74
CA HIS A 112 8.75 -14.47 -21.21
C HIS A 112 9.80 -13.91 -20.24
N TRP A 113 9.45 -12.88 -19.46
CA TRP A 113 10.31 -12.20 -18.49
C TRP A 113 9.96 -12.53 -17.04
N ALA A 114 9.03 -13.46 -16.79
CA ALA A 114 8.59 -13.82 -15.44
C ALA A 114 9.59 -14.76 -14.74
N THR A 115 10.85 -14.33 -14.64
CA THR A 115 11.92 -15.04 -13.92
C THR A 115 12.37 -14.28 -12.68
N TRP A 116 12.99 -14.99 -11.75
CA TRP A 116 13.51 -14.38 -10.52
C TRP A 116 14.61 -13.36 -10.80
N GLU A 117 15.47 -13.60 -11.79
CA GLU A 117 16.55 -12.69 -12.17
C GLU A 117 16.01 -11.33 -12.59
N VAL A 118 15.02 -11.32 -13.49
CA VAL A 118 14.36 -10.10 -13.95
C VAL A 118 13.59 -9.42 -12.81
N PHE A 119 12.86 -10.21 -12.01
CA PHE A 119 12.16 -9.67 -10.85
C PHE A 119 13.13 -8.95 -9.88
N ARG A 120 14.27 -9.57 -9.55
CA ARG A 120 15.28 -8.99 -8.64
C ARG A 120 15.97 -7.77 -9.24
N GLU A 121 16.17 -7.73 -10.55
CA GLU A 121 16.65 -6.53 -11.24
C GLU A 121 15.66 -5.37 -11.08
N LEU A 122 14.38 -5.60 -11.40
CA LEU A 122 13.32 -4.59 -11.28
C LEU A 122 13.09 -4.17 -9.82
N GLU A 123 13.19 -5.10 -8.87
CA GLU A 123 13.08 -4.83 -7.45
C GLU A 123 14.20 -3.89 -6.98
N ARG A 124 15.46 -4.17 -7.34
CA ARG A 124 16.61 -3.30 -7.02
C ARG A 124 16.49 -1.92 -7.66
N ALA A 125 15.86 -1.83 -8.83
CA ALA A 125 15.55 -0.56 -9.49
C ALA A 125 14.33 0.16 -8.88
N GLY A 126 13.63 -0.42 -7.90
CA GLY A 126 12.43 0.16 -7.30
C GLY A 126 11.19 0.15 -8.22
N LEU A 127 11.15 -0.75 -9.20
CA LEU A 127 10.11 -0.84 -10.22
C LEU A 127 9.04 -1.90 -9.93
N THR A 128 9.37 -2.93 -9.14
CA THR A 128 8.40 -3.92 -8.65
C THR A 128 8.57 -4.15 -7.14
N MET A 129 7.67 -4.96 -6.59
CA MET A 129 7.65 -5.41 -5.19
C MET A 129 7.34 -6.90 -5.14
#